data_AF-A0A924Z9F5-F1
#
_entry.id   AF-A0A924Z9F5-F1
#
_cell.length_a   1.000
_cell.length_b   1.000
_cell.length_c   1.000
_cell.angle_alpha   90.00
_cell.angle_beta   90.00
_cell.angle_gamma   90.00
#
_symmetry.space_group_name_H-M   'P 1'
#
loop_
_entity.id
_entity.type
_entity.pdbx_description
1 polymer ?
#
loop_
_entity_poly.entity_id
_entity_poly.type
_entity_poly.pdbx_seq_one_letter_code
_entity_poly.pdbx_strand_id
1 'polypeptide(L)' 'IRTTVISPGAVATELPGSATEADIAKGLHDFYEANAISADSFARAVVFAISQPDDMDVNEILFRPTRQVY' A
#
# COMPACT_ATOMS: atom_id res chain seq x y z
N ILE A 1 14.35 9.20 18.06
CA ILE A 1 14.19 8.81 16.63
C ILE A 1 12.95 7.94 16.58
N ARG A 2 12.02 8.24 15.68
CA ARG A 2 10.76 7.50 15.48
C ARG A 2 10.88 6.56 14.29
N THR A 3 10.14 5.45 14.31
CA THR A 3 10.20 4.43 13.25
C THR A 3 8.80 3.87 12.99
N THR A 4 8.41 3.79 11.72
CA THR A 4 7.07 3.31 11.32
C THR A 4 7.18 2.32 10.18
N VAL A 5 6.50 1.18 10.31
CA VAL A 5 6.25 0.26 9.19
C VAL A 5 4.94 0.62 8.51
N ILE A 6 4.91 0.68 7.18
CA ILE A 6 3.68 0.89 6.40
C ILE A 6 3.48 -0.31 5.49
N SER A 7 2.37 -1.03 5.71
CA SER A 7 2.02 -2.28 5.05
C SER A 7 0.75 -2.06 4.19
N PRO A 8 0.88 -1.59 2.93
CA PRO A 8 -0.26 -1.38 2.05
C PRO A 8 -0.77 -2.69 1.42
N GLY A 9 -2.07 -2.74 1.13
CA GLY A 9 -2.67 -3.65 0.14
C GLY A 9 -2.41 -3.15 -1.29
N ALA A 10 -3.31 -3.48 -2.22
CA ALA A 10 -3.16 -3.05 -3.62
C ALA A 10 -3.21 -1.52 -3.76
N VAL A 11 -2.12 -0.93 -4.26
CA VAL A 11 -1.99 0.51 -4.54
C VAL A 11 -1.59 0.67 -6.01
N ALA A 12 -2.25 1.60 -6.70
CA ALA A 12 -2.03 1.87 -8.12
C ALA A 12 -0.63 2.47 -8.32
N THR A 13 0.30 1.62 -8.75
CA THR A 13 1.71 1.92 -9.04
C THR A 13 2.15 1.14 -10.27
N GLU A 14 3.38 1.32 -10.71
CA GLU A 14 4.01 0.57 -11.78
C GLU A 14 4.42 -0.85 -11.37
N LEU A 15 4.31 -1.21 -10.08
CA LEU A 15 4.77 -2.49 -9.52
C LEU A 15 4.26 -3.72 -10.28
N PRO A 16 2.98 -3.84 -10.69
CA PRO A 16 2.50 -4.99 -11.44
C PRO A 16 3.27 -5.24 -12.75
N GLY A 17 3.77 -4.18 -13.39
CA GLY A 17 4.53 -4.27 -14.64
C GLY A 17 5.95 -4.83 -14.49
N SER A 18 6.40 -5.12 -13.26
CA SER A 18 7.71 -5.73 -12.98
C SER A 18 7.70 -7.27 -12.97
N ALA A 19 6.51 -7.90 -13.03
CA ALA A 19 6.38 -9.35 -13.03
C ALA A 19 6.86 -9.95 -14.37
N THR A 20 7.78 -10.93 -14.30
CA THR A 20 8.40 -11.54 -15.49
C THR A 20 7.77 -12.85 -15.94
N GLU A 21 7.16 -13.59 -15.01
CA GLU A 21 6.48 -14.85 -15.29
C GLU A 21 5.06 -14.57 -15.80
N ALA A 22 4.77 -14.93 -17.05
CA ALA A 22 3.56 -14.50 -17.76
C ALA A 22 2.26 -14.85 -17.03
N ASP A 23 2.16 -16.07 -16.48
CA ASP A 23 0.96 -16.51 -15.76
C ASP A 23 0.77 -15.74 -14.44
N ILE A 24 1.87 -15.42 -13.74
CA ILE A 24 1.83 -14.63 -12.51
C ILE A 24 1.50 -13.17 -12.83
N ALA A 25 2.11 -12.61 -13.88
CA ALA A 25 1.90 -11.23 -14.31
C ALA A 25 0.42 -10.98 -14.64
N LYS A 26 -0.23 -11.90 -15.36
CA LYS A 26 -1.66 -11.78 -15.66
C LYS A 26 -2.51 -11.73 -14.38
N GLY A 27 -2.33 -12.68 -13.47
CA GLY A 27 -3.08 -12.71 -12.22
C GLY A 27 -2.84 -11.48 -11.34
N LEU A 28 -1.60 -10.98 -11.32
CA LEU A 28 -1.23 -9.76 -10.61
C LEU A 28 -1.91 -8.52 -11.22
N HIS A 29 -1.91 -8.39 -12.55
CA HIS A 29 -2.57 -7.29 -13.25
C HIS A 29 -4.08 -7.31 -12.99
N ASP A 30 -4.74 -8.46 -13.16
CA ASP A 30 -6.18 -8.61 -12.91
C ASP A 30 -6.52 -8.25 -11.45
N PHE A 31 -5.69 -8.69 -10.48
CA PHE A 31 -5.85 -8.36 -9.07
C PHE A 31 -5.71 -6.85 -8.79
N TYR A 32 -4.69 -6.19 -9.35
CA TYR A 32 -4.49 -4.75 -9.16
C TYR A 32 -5.58 -3.94 -9.86
N GLU A 33 -6.01 -4.32 -11.05
CA GLU A 33 -7.11 -3.66 -11.77
C GLU A 33 -8.41 -3.72 -10.96
N ALA A 34 -8.71 -4.89 -10.38
CA ALA A 34 -9.92 -5.07 -9.58
C ALA A 34 -9.86 -4.36 -8.21
N ASN A 35 -8.68 -4.22 -7.61
CA ASN A 35 -8.57 -3.86 -6.19
C ASN A 35 -7.88 -2.53 -5.90
N ALA A 36 -6.92 -2.10 -6.72
CA ALA A 36 -6.02 -1.01 -6.36
C ALA A 36 -6.76 0.31 -6.03
N ILE A 37 -6.18 1.04 -5.08
CA ILE A 37 -6.57 2.42 -4.76
C ILE A 37 -5.43 3.39 -5.10
N SER A 38 -5.75 4.69 -5.21
CA SER A 38 -4.76 5.72 -5.52
C SER A 38 -3.57 5.69 -4.55
N ALA A 39 -2.36 5.91 -5.09
CA ALA A 39 -1.12 6.14 -4.34
C ALA A 39 -1.24 7.28 -3.31
N ASP A 40 -2.17 8.21 -3.48
CA ASP A 40 -2.48 9.24 -2.48
C ASP A 40 -2.91 8.63 -1.14
N SER A 41 -3.48 7.43 -1.14
CA SER A 41 -3.85 6.73 0.09
C SER A 41 -2.62 6.33 0.90
N PHE A 42 -1.56 5.89 0.23
CA PHE A 42 -0.27 5.63 0.86
C PHE A 42 0.37 6.94 1.36
N ALA A 43 0.36 7.99 0.54
CA ALA A 43 0.88 9.30 0.95
C ALA A 43 0.16 9.85 2.19
N ARG A 44 -1.17 9.71 2.28
CA ARG A 44 -1.94 10.10 3.47
C ARG A 44 -1.55 9.31 4.71
N ALA A 45 -1.25 8.01 4.59
CA ALA A 45 -0.75 7.21 5.71
C ALA A 45 0.62 7.71 6.20
N VAL A 46 1.53 8.06 5.28
CA VAL A 46 2.82 8.67 5.61
C VAL A 46 2.62 10.01 6.32
N VAL A 47 1.78 10.90 5.76
CA VAL A 47 1.48 12.21 6.35
C VAL A 47 0.93 12.06 7.77
N PHE A 48 -0.01 11.12 7.98
CA PHE A 48 -0.53 10.82 9.31
C PHE A 48 0.59 10.39 10.27
N ALA A 49 1.49 9.48 9.87
CA ALA A 49 2.57 9.01 10.74
C ALA A 49 3.53 10.15 11.14
N ILE A 50 3.94 10.98 10.18
CA ILE A 50 4.93 12.04 10.44
C ILE A 50 4.33 13.26 11.14
N SER A 51 3.01 13.49 11.04
CA SER A 51 2.33 14.63 11.66
C SER A 51 2.13 14.47 13.17
N GLN A 52 2.49 13.33 13.74
CA GLN A 52 2.29 13.07 15.16
C GLN A 52 3.26 13.88 16.04
N PRO A 53 2.86 14.26 17.27
CA PRO A 53 3.73 14.93 18.23
C PRO A 53 5.02 14.15 18.53
N ASP A 54 6.05 14.84 19.03
CA ASP A 54 7.38 14.25 19.30
C ASP A 54 7.36 13.13 20.35
N ASP A 55 6.36 13.13 21.24
CA ASP A 55 6.16 12.13 22.29
C ASP A 55 5.26 10.95 21.86
N MET A 56 4.84 10.91 20.58
CA MET A 56 4.07 9.81 20.01
C MET A 56 4.76 9.17 18.81
N ASP A 57 4.92 7.85 18.88
CA ASP A 57 5.41 7.02 17.78
C ASP A 57 4.29 6.12 17.25
N VAL A 58 4.23 5.97 15.92
CA VAL A 58 3.30 5.04 15.25
C VAL A 58 4.11 3.84 14.79
N ASN A 59 3.95 2.72 15.48
CA ASN A 59 4.75 1.51 15.19
C ASN A 59 4.44 0.92 13.81
N GLU A 60 3.14 0.79 13.44
CA GLU A 60 2.73 0.21 12.17
C GLU A 60 1.41 0.80 11.66
N ILE A 61 1.32 0.96 10.33
CA ILE A 61 0.07 1.22 9.61
C ILE A 61 -0.13 0.11 8.57
N LEU A 62 -1.11 -0.76 8.83
CA LEU A 62 -1.60 -1.77 7.88
C LEU A 62 -2.91 -1.26 7.27
N PHE A 63 -2.95 -1.09 5.95
CA PHE A 63 -4.17 -0.67 5.26
C PHE A 63 -4.35 -1.41 3.94
N ARG A 64 -5.59 -1.52 3.48
CA ARG A 64 -5.94 -2.16 2.21
C ARG A 64 -7.19 -1.53 1.60
N PRO A 65 -7.36 -1.61 0.27
CA PRO A 65 -8.66 -1.37 -0.37
C PRO A 65 -9.76 -2.19 0.31
N THR A 66 -10.90 -1.57 0.59
CA THR A 66 -12.02 -2.26 1.27
C THR A 66 -12.61 -3.40 0.46
N ARG A 67 -12.44 -3.37 -0.87
CA ARG A 67 -12.87 -4.43 -1.80
C ARG A 67 -11.87 -5.58 -1.95
N GLN A 68 -10.66 -5.44 -1.41
CA GLN A 68 -9.65 -6.50 -1.44
C GLN A 68 -10.02 -7.59 -0.42
N VAL A 69 -10.62 -8.68 -0.90
CA VAL A 69 -11.02 -9.86 -0.11
C VAL A 69 -9.92 -10.93 -0.16
N TYR A 70 -9.81 -11.71 0.92
CA TYR A 70 -8.83 -12.79 1.11
C TYR A 70 -9.20 -14.05 0.31
#